data_AF-A0A9W7EAU6-F1
#
_entry.id   AF-A0A9W7EAU6-F1
#
_cell.length_a   1.000
_cell.length_b   1.000
_cell.length_c   1.000
_cell.angle_alpha   90.00
_cell.angle_beta   90.00
_cell.angle_gamma   90.00
#
_symmetry.space_group_name_H-M   'P 1'
#
loop_
_entity.id
_entity.type
_entity.pdbx_description
1 polymer ?
#
loop_
_entity_poly.entity_id
_entity_poly.type
_entity_poly.pdbx_seq_one_letter_code
_entity_poly.pdbx_strand_id
1 'polypeptide(L)'
;MSNIAHSMYSSYNKGGGGTKCGGVRLGNWQEELALESVTGHSRAPAPKTVDYYNNHGRVIAHKDCLDPSEFKSTAHAAMSQKAEPKPRGVGPRQQRKADRQLAQARAEAAAAESAKEKIKNTVTYESVNMATYKVNDSAVSRLSNPDKSAKLFGGEVTKASLEKEDIALLPPGDYCGSTGVSYWTNQLTNPDKITDFPITAGNSQNPFARSSTFTNDIRDGRLRHSEGCDLMGTEPHGMGRDRNGISEKLTEDFHSGSSFPTW
;
A
#
# COMPACT_ATOMS: atom_id res chain seq x y z
N MET A 1 25.51 -70.26 52.79
CA MET A 1 24.93 -70.07 51.44
C MET A 1 26.02 -70.42 50.44
N SER A 2 25.93 -71.57 49.79
CA SER A 2 26.90 -72.01 48.78
C SER A 2 26.69 -71.18 47.51
N ASN A 3 27.71 -70.43 47.12
CA ASN A 3 27.78 -69.85 45.79
C ASN A 3 27.99 -70.99 44.78
N ILE A 4 26.88 -71.55 44.27
CA ILE A 4 26.92 -72.45 43.14
C ILE A 4 27.28 -71.59 41.93
N ALA A 5 28.57 -71.60 41.55
CA ALA A 5 29.00 -71.08 40.27
C ALA A 5 28.37 -71.96 39.19
N HIS A 6 27.33 -71.47 38.52
CA HIS A 6 26.70 -72.13 37.40
C HIS A 6 27.63 -72.02 36.19
N SER A 7 28.60 -72.93 36.11
CA SER A 7 29.51 -73.02 34.97
C SER A 7 28.80 -73.69 33.80
N MET A 8 28.80 -73.04 32.64
CA MET A 8 28.29 -73.61 31.39
C MET A 8 29.22 -74.75 30.93
N TYR A 9 28.78 -76.00 31.10
CA TYR A 9 29.51 -77.15 30.59
C TYR A 9 29.48 -77.19 29.06
N SER A 10 30.63 -76.98 28.42
CA SER A 10 30.75 -76.76 26.97
C SER A 10 31.92 -77.54 26.34
N SER A 11 32.14 -78.78 26.80
CA SER A 11 33.25 -79.64 26.34
C SER A 11 32.97 -80.39 25.03
N TYR A 12 31.71 -80.50 24.64
CA TYR A 12 31.25 -81.09 23.37
C TYR A 12 30.91 -79.98 22.35
N ASN A 13 30.65 -80.35 21.09
CA ASN A 13 30.31 -79.42 20.00
C ASN A 13 31.39 -78.34 19.74
N LYS A 14 32.68 -78.73 19.75
CA LYS A 14 33.85 -77.86 19.52
C LYS A 14 34.15 -77.58 18.05
N GLY A 15 33.24 -77.90 17.13
CA GLY A 15 33.43 -77.64 15.70
C GLY A 15 33.66 -76.15 15.47
N GLY A 16 34.81 -75.80 14.89
CA GLY A 16 35.15 -74.42 14.55
C GLY A 16 34.26 -73.86 13.43
N GLY A 17 34.46 -72.56 13.14
CA GLY A 17 33.64 -71.78 12.20
C GLY A 17 33.21 -72.56 10.95
N GLY A 18 31.90 -72.79 10.83
CA GLY A 18 31.27 -73.48 9.69
C GLY A 18 30.94 -74.96 9.90
N THR A 19 31.31 -75.57 11.04
CA THR A 19 30.89 -76.95 11.35
C THR A 19 29.59 -76.94 12.15
N LYS A 20 28.52 -77.49 11.55
CA LYS A 20 27.15 -77.51 12.10
C LYS A 20 27.11 -77.94 13.57
N CYS A 21 26.46 -77.16 14.43
CA CYS A 21 26.09 -77.66 15.75
C CYS A 21 25.03 -78.75 15.58
N GLY A 22 25.14 -79.88 16.29
CA GLY A 22 24.08 -80.89 16.23
C GLY A 22 24.43 -82.33 16.55
N GLY A 23 25.71 -82.65 16.81
CA GLY A 23 26.09 -84.03 17.13
C GLY A 23 25.63 -84.50 18.51
N VAL A 24 25.67 -83.62 19.52
CA VAL A 24 25.48 -83.99 20.93
C VAL A 24 24.57 -82.99 21.66
N ARG A 25 23.50 -83.49 22.30
CA ARG A 25 22.52 -82.71 23.07
C ARG A 25 22.94 -82.56 24.54
N LEU A 26 24.13 -82.02 24.78
CA LEU A 26 24.67 -81.75 26.12
C LEU A 26 24.89 -80.25 26.31
N GLY A 27 24.63 -79.74 27.52
CA GLY A 27 24.73 -78.31 27.82
C GLY A 27 23.58 -77.50 27.21
N ASN A 28 23.84 -76.23 26.88
CA ASN A 28 22.84 -75.29 26.36
C ASN A 28 22.65 -75.42 24.83
N TRP A 29 22.46 -76.65 24.36
CA TRP A 29 22.44 -76.96 22.92
C TRP A 29 21.25 -76.33 22.17
N GLN A 30 20.15 -76.03 22.86
CA GLN A 30 18.96 -75.41 22.27
C GLN A 30 19.23 -73.95 21.87
N GLU A 31 19.82 -73.16 22.77
CA GLU A 31 20.24 -71.78 22.46
C GLU A 31 21.37 -71.75 21.44
N GLU A 32 22.33 -72.68 21.50
CA GLU A 32 23.39 -72.80 20.49
C GLU A 32 22.82 -73.05 19.08
N LEU A 33 21.80 -73.90 18.95
CA LEU A 33 21.13 -74.20 17.68
C LEU A 33 20.27 -73.02 17.20
N ALA A 34 19.56 -72.35 18.10
CA ALA A 34 18.79 -71.15 17.78
C ALA A 34 19.72 -70.02 17.29
N LEU A 35 20.84 -69.79 17.97
CA LEU A 35 21.84 -68.80 17.59
C LEU A 35 22.50 -69.12 16.25
N GLU A 36 22.80 -70.39 15.99
CA GLU A 36 23.30 -70.85 14.69
C GLU A 36 22.28 -70.61 13.57
N SER A 37 20.99 -70.86 13.81
CA SER A 37 19.95 -70.63 12.80
C SER A 37 19.81 -69.16 12.39
N VAL A 38 20.15 -68.22 13.29
CA VAL A 38 20.03 -66.77 13.07
C VAL A 38 21.32 -66.16 12.55
N THR A 39 22.47 -66.57 13.08
CA THR A 39 23.77 -65.94 12.81
C THR A 39 24.73 -66.82 12.02
N GLY A 40 24.36 -68.07 11.75
CA GLY A 40 25.24 -69.08 11.15
C GLY A 40 26.29 -69.63 12.11
N HIS A 41 26.32 -69.18 13.38
CA HIS A 41 27.33 -69.55 14.36
C HIS A 41 26.70 -69.91 15.71
N SER A 42 26.99 -71.11 16.21
CA SER A 42 26.53 -71.58 17.52
C SER A 42 27.29 -70.97 18.70
N ARG A 43 28.52 -70.51 18.46
CA ARG A 43 29.43 -69.92 19.46
C ARG A 43 30.06 -68.63 18.95
N ALA A 44 31.04 -68.10 19.67
CA ALA A 44 31.76 -66.92 19.23
C ALA A 44 32.40 -67.18 17.85
N PRO A 45 32.16 -66.31 16.84
CA PRO A 45 32.95 -66.29 15.61
C PRO A 45 34.45 -66.26 15.89
N ALA A 46 35.23 -66.65 14.88
CA ALA A 46 36.68 -66.50 14.96
C ALA A 46 37.06 -65.02 15.17
N PRO A 47 38.06 -64.73 16.02
CA PRO A 47 38.49 -63.35 16.23
C PRO A 47 38.95 -62.72 14.90
N LYS A 48 38.73 -61.41 14.76
CA LYS A 48 39.04 -60.60 13.57
C LYS A 48 38.15 -60.87 12.33
N THR A 49 37.06 -61.62 12.44
CA THR A 49 36.04 -61.66 11.39
C THR A 49 35.04 -60.51 11.54
N VAL A 50 34.32 -60.16 10.47
CA VAL A 50 33.25 -59.15 10.53
C VAL A 50 32.17 -59.57 11.54
N ASP A 51 31.81 -60.85 11.55
CA ASP A 51 30.81 -61.41 12.46
C ASP A 51 31.22 -61.34 13.93
N TYR A 52 32.53 -61.29 14.22
CA TYR A 52 33.05 -61.10 15.59
C TYR A 52 32.72 -59.74 16.19
N TYR A 53 32.68 -58.71 15.34
CA TYR A 53 32.32 -57.36 15.78
C TYR A 53 30.81 -57.10 15.70
N ASN A 54 30.08 -57.86 14.86
CA ASN A 54 28.64 -57.72 14.69
C ASN A 54 27.85 -58.52 15.74
N ASN A 55 27.70 -57.94 16.93
CA ASN A 55 27.03 -58.59 18.06
C ASN A 55 25.52 -58.28 18.17
N HIS A 56 24.96 -57.39 17.36
CA HIS A 56 23.56 -56.96 17.49
C HIS A 56 22.59 -58.13 17.43
N GLY A 57 22.76 -59.02 16.44
CA GLY A 57 21.95 -60.22 16.26
C GLY A 57 22.06 -61.26 17.38
N ARG A 58 23.05 -61.13 18.28
CA ARG A 58 23.34 -62.08 19.37
C ARG A 58 22.87 -61.58 20.73
N VAL A 59 22.66 -60.28 20.89
CA VAL A 59 22.46 -59.64 22.21
C VAL A 59 21.06 -59.04 22.38
N ILE A 60 20.54 -58.30 21.40
CA ILE A 60 19.31 -57.48 21.56
C ILE A 60 18.30 -57.68 20.41
N ALA A 61 18.62 -58.45 19.38
CA ALA A 61 17.72 -58.63 18.25
C ALA A 61 16.50 -59.51 18.59
N HIS A 62 15.30 -59.01 18.28
CA HIS A 62 14.04 -59.75 18.39
C HIS A 62 13.39 -59.87 17.02
N LYS A 63 12.80 -61.03 16.70
CA LYS A 63 12.13 -61.27 15.42
C LYS A 63 10.74 -60.66 15.34
N ASP A 64 10.10 -60.43 16.49
CA ASP A 64 8.71 -59.97 16.57
C ASP A 64 8.61 -58.42 16.69
N CYS A 65 9.65 -57.71 16.25
CA CYS A 65 9.65 -56.25 16.24
C CYS A 65 8.99 -55.68 14.98
N LEU A 66 8.38 -54.50 15.11
CA LEU A 66 7.89 -53.72 13.98
C LEU A 66 9.06 -53.28 13.09
N ASP A 67 8.86 -53.29 11.78
CA ASP A 67 9.84 -52.77 10.85
C ASP A 67 10.02 -51.25 11.05
N PRO A 68 11.25 -50.72 10.93
CA PRO A 68 11.50 -49.28 11.08
C PRO A 68 10.66 -48.40 10.12
N SER A 69 10.26 -48.94 8.97
CA SER A 69 9.36 -48.26 8.03
C SER A 69 7.94 -48.04 8.57
N GLU A 70 7.53 -48.84 9.55
CA GLU A 70 6.24 -48.74 10.20
C GLU A 70 6.26 -47.82 11.43
N PHE A 71 7.44 -47.34 11.83
CA PHE A 71 7.58 -46.43 12.96
C PHE A 71 6.83 -45.13 12.68
N LYS A 72 5.82 -44.88 13.50
CA LYS A 72 5.00 -43.66 13.47
C LYS A 72 4.92 -43.10 14.88
N SER A 73 4.93 -41.77 14.98
CA SER A 73 4.66 -41.13 16.27
C SER A 73 3.24 -41.44 16.73
N THR A 74 3.02 -41.44 18.04
CA THR A 74 1.68 -41.64 18.63
C THR A 74 0.67 -40.63 18.07
N ALA A 75 1.11 -39.40 17.82
CA ALA A 75 0.30 -38.36 17.17
C ALA A 75 -0.09 -38.75 15.74
N HIS A 76 0.85 -39.26 14.94
CA HIS A 76 0.58 -39.64 13.55
C HIS A 76 -0.28 -40.91 13.44
N ALA A 77 -0.16 -41.82 14.41
CA ALA A 77 -1.06 -42.98 14.53
C ALA A 77 -2.48 -42.56 14.92
N ALA A 78 -2.64 -41.68 15.92
CA ALA A 78 -3.94 -41.26 16.43
C ALA A 78 -4.69 -40.31 15.49
N MET A 79 -3.98 -39.43 14.77
CA MET A 79 -4.58 -38.45 13.85
C MET A 79 -4.67 -38.96 12.41
N SER A 80 -4.50 -40.26 12.17
CA SER A 80 -4.77 -40.85 10.86
C SER A 80 -6.27 -40.75 10.56
N GLN A 81 -6.69 -39.59 10.03
CA GLN A 81 -8.05 -39.38 9.54
C GLN A 81 -8.28 -40.35 8.39
N LYS A 82 -8.93 -41.47 8.70
CA LYS A 82 -9.47 -42.34 7.67
C LYS A 82 -10.58 -41.54 7.00
N ALA A 83 -10.33 -41.11 5.76
CA ALA A 83 -11.32 -40.35 5.02
C ALA A 83 -12.61 -41.17 4.97
N GLU A 84 -13.62 -40.71 5.70
CA GLU A 84 -14.92 -41.36 5.64
C GLU A 84 -15.42 -41.29 4.19
N PRO A 85 -15.99 -42.39 3.67
CA PRO A 85 -16.59 -42.34 2.36
C PRO A 85 -17.68 -41.27 2.40
N LYS A 86 -17.47 -40.17 1.67
CA LYS A 86 -18.46 -39.11 1.56
C LYS A 86 -19.79 -39.76 1.19
N PRO A 87 -20.89 -39.49 1.91
CA PRO A 87 -22.19 -40.04 1.56
C PRO A 87 -22.46 -39.71 0.10
N ARG A 88 -22.95 -40.69 -0.68
CA ARG A 88 -23.27 -40.48 -2.09
C ARG A 88 -24.23 -39.30 -2.18
N GLY A 89 -23.72 -38.17 -2.66
CA GLY A 89 -24.48 -36.95 -2.80
C GLY A 89 -25.64 -37.13 -3.77
N VAL A 90 -26.50 -36.11 -3.78
CA VAL A 90 -27.60 -35.91 -4.73
C VAL A 90 -27.19 -36.36 -6.14
N GLY A 91 -27.99 -37.22 -6.77
CA GLY A 91 -27.64 -37.79 -8.08
C GLY A 91 -27.55 -36.72 -9.17
N PRO A 92 -26.84 -36.96 -10.29
CA PRO A 92 -26.58 -35.94 -11.32
C PRO A 92 -27.84 -35.26 -11.89
N ARG A 93 -28.94 -36.01 -11.98
CA ARG A 93 -30.24 -35.49 -12.43
C ARG A 93 -30.85 -34.51 -11.41
N GLN A 94 -30.78 -34.85 -10.12
CA GLN A 94 -31.30 -34.00 -9.06
C GLN A 94 -30.42 -32.75 -8.89
N GLN A 95 -29.10 -32.87 -9.05
CA GLN A 95 -28.19 -31.72 -9.06
C GLN A 95 -28.53 -30.74 -10.19
N ARG A 96 -28.70 -31.22 -11.44
CA ARG A 96 -29.14 -30.38 -12.56
C ARG A 96 -30.47 -29.69 -12.31
N LYS A 97 -31.41 -30.37 -11.62
CA LYS A 97 -32.69 -29.78 -11.25
C LYS A 97 -32.51 -28.66 -10.21
N ALA A 98 -31.69 -28.89 -9.19
CA ALA A 98 -31.37 -27.90 -8.18
C ALA A 98 -30.65 -26.68 -8.77
N ASP A 99 -29.69 -26.89 -9.67
CA ASP A 99 -28.98 -25.81 -10.36
C ASP A 99 -29.93 -24.96 -11.21
N ARG A 100 -30.87 -25.61 -11.92
CA ARG A 100 -31.88 -24.90 -12.70
C ARG A 100 -32.82 -24.08 -11.82
N GLN A 101 -33.24 -24.63 -10.67
CA GLN A 101 -34.08 -23.92 -9.71
C GLN A 101 -33.34 -22.73 -9.09
N LEU A 102 -32.06 -22.90 -8.74
CA LEU A 102 -31.21 -21.83 -8.23
C LEU A 102 -31.01 -20.72 -9.26
N ALA A 103 -30.76 -21.08 -10.52
CA ALA A 103 -30.62 -20.12 -11.61
C ALA A 103 -31.91 -19.32 -11.84
N GLN A 104 -33.07 -19.99 -11.81
CA GLN A 104 -34.36 -19.33 -11.92
C GLN A 104 -34.62 -18.38 -10.73
N ALA A 105 -34.40 -18.84 -9.50
CA ALA A 105 -34.56 -18.00 -8.31
C ALA A 105 -33.66 -16.76 -8.33
N ARG A 106 -32.41 -16.91 -8.81
CA ARG A 106 -31.49 -15.77 -8.99
C ARG A 106 -31.96 -14.79 -10.05
N ALA A 107 -32.47 -15.29 -11.18
CA ALA A 107 -33.01 -14.43 -12.25
C ALA A 107 -34.25 -13.65 -11.78
N GLU A 108 -35.15 -14.30 -11.04
CA GLU A 108 -36.34 -13.67 -10.46
C GLU A 108 -35.98 -12.61 -9.41
N ALA A 109 -34.99 -12.90 -8.55
CA ALA A 109 -34.49 -11.93 -7.57
C ALA A 109 -33.87 -10.69 -8.25
N ALA A 110 -33.03 -10.89 -9.28
CA ALA A 110 -32.44 -9.80 -10.03
C ALA A 110 -33.49 -8.96 -10.78
N ALA A 111 -34.51 -9.61 -11.36
CA ALA A 111 -35.62 -8.92 -12.00
C ALA A 111 -36.41 -8.08 -10.98
N ALA A 112 -36.69 -8.62 -9.81
CA ALA A 112 -37.38 -7.92 -8.73
C ALA A 112 -36.58 -6.73 -8.19
N GLU A 113 -35.26 -6.85 -8.06
CA GLU A 113 -34.36 -5.74 -7.70
C GLU A 113 -34.37 -4.65 -8.78
N SER A 114 -34.23 -5.00 -10.05
CA SER A 114 -34.29 -4.04 -11.15
C SER A 114 -35.64 -3.31 -11.23
N ALA A 115 -36.75 -3.99 -10.90
CA ALA A 115 -38.08 -3.39 -10.84
C ALA A 115 -38.19 -2.38 -9.69
N LYS A 116 -37.63 -2.71 -8.51
CA LYS A 116 -37.55 -1.80 -7.36
C LYS A 116 -36.68 -0.57 -7.67
N GLU A 117 -35.56 -0.75 -8.37
CA GLU A 117 -34.70 0.35 -8.80
C GLU A 117 -35.37 1.26 -9.82
N LYS A 118 -36.09 0.70 -10.81
CA LYS A 118 -36.89 1.48 -11.76
C LYS A 118 -37.92 2.35 -11.02
N ILE A 119 -38.62 1.79 -10.03
CA ILE A 119 -39.59 2.55 -9.22
C ILE A 119 -38.88 3.67 -8.46
N LYS A 120 -37.74 3.40 -7.80
CA LYS A 120 -36.96 4.43 -7.10
C LYS A 120 -36.49 5.55 -8.01
N ASN A 121 -36.05 5.23 -9.23
CA ASN A 121 -35.59 6.22 -10.20
C ASN A 121 -36.74 7.03 -10.82
N THR A 122 -37.98 6.51 -10.84
CA THR A 122 -39.16 7.27 -11.29
C THR A 122 -39.75 8.19 -10.22
N VAL A 123 -39.35 8.05 -8.95
CA VAL A 123 -39.75 8.99 -7.90
C VAL A 123 -38.89 10.23 -8.02
N THR A 124 -39.43 11.26 -8.68
CA THR A 124 -38.85 12.61 -8.67
C THR A 124 -38.91 13.16 -7.24
N TYR A 125 -37.76 13.28 -6.59
CA TYR A 125 -37.60 13.95 -5.29
C TYR A 125 -37.61 15.48 -5.44
N GLU A 126 -38.56 16.03 -6.18
CA GLU A 126 -38.78 17.48 -6.21
C GLU A 126 -39.65 17.84 -5.00
N SER A 127 -39.12 18.67 -4.09
CA SER A 127 -39.98 19.30 -3.07
C SER A 127 -41.00 20.20 -3.78
N VAL A 128 -42.18 20.39 -3.18
CA VAL A 128 -43.24 21.24 -3.75
C VAL A 128 -42.67 22.62 -4.14
N ASN A 129 -41.75 23.17 -3.34
CA ASN A 129 -41.08 24.43 -3.65
C ASN A 129 -40.19 24.36 -4.90
N MET A 130 -39.42 23.29 -5.08
CA MET A 130 -38.50 23.16 -6.23
C MET A 130 -39.24 22.86 -7.55
N ALA A 131 -40.38 22.18 -7.47
CA ALA A 131 -41.27 21.98 -8.62
C ALA A 131 -41.97 23.27 -9.06
N THR A 132 -42.25 24.16 -8.10
CA THR A 132 -42.98 25.42 -8.33
C THR A 132 -42.05 26.57 -8.76
N TYR A 133 -40.85 26.63 -8.21
CA TYR A 133 -39.83 27.63 -8.54
C TYR A 133 -38.75 27.03 -9.46
N LYS A 134 -39.14 26.65 -10.68
CA LYS A 134 -38.16 26.40 -11.74
C LYS A 134 -37.70 27.75 -12.27
N VAL A 135 -36.38 27.94 -12.41
CA VAL A 135 -35.83 29.08 -13.14
C VAL A 135 -36.32 28.91 -14.57
N ASN A 136 -37.40 29.61 -14.92
CA ASN A 136 -37.77 29.77 -16.32
C ASN A 136 -36.55 30.41 -16.97
N ASP A 137 -36.01 29.70 -17.96
CA ASP A 137 -34.90 30.18 -18.76
C ASP A 137 -35.26 31.58 -19.19
N SER A 138 -34.58 32.58 -18.62
CA SER A 138 -34.94 33.97 -18.75
C SER A 138 -34.39 34.46 -20.09
N ALA A 139 -34.92 33.89 -21.17
CA ALA A 139 -35.25 34.62 -22.37
C ALA A 139 -36.38 35.62 -22.07
N VAL A 140 -36.24 36.38 -20.98
CA VAL A 140 -36.90 37.66 -20.82
C VAL A 140 -36.16 38.56 -21.79
N SER A 141 -36.57 38.47 -23.04
CA SER A 141 -36.46 39.56 -23.99
C SER A 141 -36.83 40.83 -23.22
N ARG A 142 -35.89 41.75 -23.07
CA ARG A 142 -36.13 43.10 -22.52
C ARG A 142 -37.15 43.89 -23.37
N LEU A 143 -37.65 43.30 -24.45
CA LEU A 143 -38.69 43.82 -25.30
C LEU A 143 -39.98 43.06 -24.97
N SER A 144 -40.88 43.74 -24.27
CA SER A 144 -42.26 43.28 -24.00
C SER A 144 -43.11 43.06 -25.27
N ASN A 145 -42.52 43.16 -26.46
CA ASN A 145 -43.10 42.80 -27.75
C ASN A 145 -41.99 42.64 -28.81
N PRO A 146 -41.61 41.41 -29.21
CA PRO A 146 -40.66 41.19 -30.30
C PRO A 146 -41.16 41.79 -31.64
N ASP A 147 -42.48 41.77 -31.89
CA ASP A 147 -43.06 42.29 -33.13
C ASP A 147 -42.97 43.82 -33.29
N LYS A 148 -42.95 44.56 -32.17
CA LYS A 148 -42.82 46.03 -32.20
C LYS A 148 -41.36 46.48 -32.30
N SER A 149 -40.43 45.68 -31.79
CA SER A 149 -39.01 46.03 -31.73
C SER A 149 -38.28 45.79 -33.05
N ALA A 150 -38.65 44.74 -33.79
CA ALA A 150 -38.17 44.51 -35.15
C ALA A 150 -38.50 45.67 -36.12
N LYS A 151 -39.64 46.35 -35.91
CA LYS A 151 -40.05 47.51 -36.72
C LYS A 151 -39.39 48.84 -36.34
N LEU A 152 -38.88 48.96 -35.11
CA LEU A 152 -38.24 50.19 -34.62
C LEU A 152 -36.72 50.20 -34.85
N PHE A 153 -36.07 49.03 -34.82
CA PHE A 153 -34.60 48.91 -34.90
C PHE A 153 -34.09 48.26 -36.20
N GLY A 154 -34.97 47.94 -37.15
CA GLY A 154 -34.56 47.56 -38.50
C GLY A 154 -33.80 46.24 -38.59
N GLY A 155 -34.19 45.22 -37.82
CA GLY A 155 -33.60 43.88 -37.86
C GLY A 155 -33.89 43.05 -36.62
N GLU A 156 -33.54 41.75 -36.67
CA GLU A 156 -33.55 40.87 -35.49
C GLU A 156 -32.43 41.30 -34.54
N VAL A 157 -32.80 42.01 -33.46
CA VAL A 157 -31.90 42.31 -32.35
C VAL A 157 -31.69 41.02 -31.56
N THR A 158 -30.69 40.25 -31.95
CA THR A 158 -30.29 39.03 -31.24
C THR A 158 -29.37 39.39 -30.08
N LYS A 159 -29.34 38.55 -29.03
CA LYS A 159 -28.42 38.69 -27.89
C LYS A 159 -26.96 38.90 -28.34
N ALA A 160 -26.56 38.19 -29.39
CA ALA A 160 -25.23 38.32 -29.98
C ALA A 160 -24.95 39.68 -30.63
N SER A 161 -25.97 40.41 -31.11
CA SER A 161 -25.81 41.76 -31.64
C SER A 161 -25.60 42.79 -30.53
N LEU A 162 -26.35 42.66 -29.44
CA LEU A 162 -26.21 43.52 -28.27
C LEU A 162 -24.91 43.28 -27.51
N GLU A 163 -24.49 42.03 -27.36
CA GLU A 163 -23.19 41.69 -26.79
C GLU A 163 -22.04 42.25 -27.65
N LYS A 164 -22.18 42.26 -28.98
CA LYS A 164 -21.19 42.90 -29.88
C LYS A 164 -21.14 44.42 -29.71
N GLU A 165 -22.28 45.08 -29.51
CA GLU A 165 -22.32 46.52 -29.26
C GLU A 165 -21.75 46.88 -27.88
N ASP A 166 -22.06 46.10 -26.84
CA ASP A 166 -21.48 46.29 -25.49
C ASP A 166 -19.96 46.04 -25.50
N ILE A 167 -19.48 45.04 -26.24
CA ILE A 167 -18.04 44.81 -26.45
C ILE A 167 -17.40 45.97 -27.22
N ALA A 168 -18.11 46.61 -28.15
CA ALA A 168 -17.59 47.76 -28.91
C ALA A 168 -17.47 49.04 -28.06
N LEU A 169 -18.21 49.13 -26.96
CA LEU A 169 -18.13 50.23 -25.98
C LEU A 169 -16.96 50.08 -24.99
N LEU A 170 -16.33 48.90 -24.93
CA LEU A 170 -15.15 48.71 -24.10
C LEU A 170 -13.92 49.35 -24.77
N PRO A 171 -13.09 50.10 -24.02
CA PRO A 171 -11.82 50.57 -24.56
C PRO A 171 -10.95 49.38 -25.01
N PRO A 172 -10.05 49.54 -25.99
CA PRO A 172 -9.17 48.45 -26.40
C PRO A 172 -8.25 48.05 -25.24
N GLY A 173 -8.27 46.77 -24.86
CA GLY A 173 -7.43 46.23 -23.77
C GLY A 173 -7.51 44.69 -23.66
N ASP A 174 -6.48 44.07 -23.08
CA ASP A 174 -6.49 42.64 -22.76
C ASP A 174 -7.23 42.40 -21.44
N TYR A 175 -8.49 41.97 -21.55
CA TYR A 175 -9.38 41.71 -20.41
C TYR A 175 -9.27 40.28 -19.86
N CYS A 176 -8.39 39.44 -20.43
CA CYS A 176 -8.20 38.06 -20.00
C CYS A 176 -7.11 37.89 -18.94
N GLY A 177 -6.46 38.98 -18.50
CA GLY A 177 -5.42 38.97 -17.48
C GLY A 177 -5.93 38.71 -16.06
N SER A 178 -5.06 38.21 -15.19
CA SER A 178 -5.35 37.92 -13.76
C SER A 178 -5.53 39.16 -12.88
N THR A 179 -5.32 40.36 -13.43
CA THR A 179 -5.44 41.66 -12.73
C THR A 179 -6.75 42.35 -13.11
N GLY A 180 -7.55 42.74 -12.13
CA GLY A 180 -8.83 43.41 -12.38
C GLY A 180 -8.68 44.70 -13.18
N VAL A 181 -9.43 44.80 -14.30
CA VAL A 181 -9.49 46.01 -15.11
C VAL A 181 -10.51 46.98 -14.51
N SER A 182 -10.03 48.16 -14.13
CA SER A 182 -10.81 49.26 -13.54
C SER A 182 -10.34 50.57 -14.16
N TYR A 183 -11.10 51.64 -13.96
CA TYR A 183 -10.72 52.99 -14.39
C TYR A 183 -9.26 53.33 -13.97
N TRP A 184 -8.90 53.02 -12.73
CA TRP A 184 -7.59 53.31 -12.15
C TRP A 184 -6.46 52.47 -12.76
N THR A 185 -6.69 51.17 -13.02
CA THR A 185 -5.67 50.31 -13.63
C THR A 185 -5.42 50.67 -15.09
N ASN A 186 -6.43 51.15 -15.80
CA ASN A 186 -6.28 51.63 -17.17
C ASN A 186 -5.56 53.00 -17.27
N GLN A 187 -5.60 53.84 -16.24
CA GLN A 187 -4.81 55.07 -16.23
C GLN A 187 -3.31 54.80 -16.03
N LEU A 188 -2.95 53.74 -15.29
CA LEU A 188 -1.55 53.35 -15.06
C LEU A 188 -0.85 52.80 -16.31
N THR A 189 -1.59 52.26 -17.26
CA THR A 189 -1.07 51.74 -18.54
C THR A 189 -0.86 52.85 -19.58
N ASN A 190 -1.43 54.03 -19.38
CA ASN A 190 -1.32 55.17 -20.29
C ASN A 190 -0.28 56.17 -19.76
N PRO A 191 0.95 56.21 -20.32
CA PRO A 191 2.05 57.02 -19.77
C PRO A 191 1.75 58.53 -19.72
N ASP A 192 0.87 59.01 -20.59
CA ASP A 192 0.50 60.43 -20.67
C ASP A 192 -0.53 60.86 -19.60
N LYS A 193 -1.19 59.92 -18.90
CA LYS A 193 -2.30 60.18 -17.97
C LYS A 193 -2.03 59.75 -16.53
N ILE A 194 -0.79 59.36 -16.20
CA ILE A 194 -0.40 58.91 -14.86
C ILE A 194 -0.58 60.02 -13.81
N THR A 195 -0.63 61.30 -14.22
CA THR A 195 -0.79 62.46 -13.33
C THR A 195 -2.23 62.80 -12.97
N ASP A 196 -3.23 62.13 -13.55
CA ASP A 196 -4.65 62.51 -13.38
C ASP A 196 -5.20 62.18 -11.98
N PHE A 197 -4.46 61.42 -11.17
CA PHE A 197 -4.85 61.11 -9.80
C PHE A 197 -3.63 60.99 -8.87
N PRO A 198 -3.75 61.42 -7.61
CA PRO A 198 -2.67 61.36 -6.65
C PRO A 198 -2.37 59.90 -6.27
N ILE A 199 -1.22 59.38 -6.69
CA ILE A 199 -0.78 58.02 -6.41
C ILE A 199 0.71 57.96 -6.03
N THR A 200 1.06 57.02 -5.18
CA THR A 200 2.44 56.58 -4.97
C THR A 200 2.68 55.34 -5.85
N ALA A 201 3.63 55.40 -6.78
CA ALA A 201 3.87 54.28 -7.69
C ALA A 201 4.31 53.01 -6.95
N GLY A 202 3.55 51.92 -7.12
CA GLY A 202 3.85 50.59 -6.60
C GLY A 202 4.58 49.69 -7.60
N ASN A 203 4.67 48.39 -7.30
CA ASN A 203 5.22 47.40 -8.23
C ASN A 203 4.16 46.97 -9.26
N SER A 204 4.59 46.34 -10.37
CA SER A 204 3.69 45.94 -11.46
C SER A 204 2.62 44.92 -11.07
N GLN A 205 2.83 44.15 -10.00
CA GLN A 205 1.86 43.17 -9.49
C GLN A 205 0.78 43.79 -8.58
N ASN A 206 1.11 44.87 -7.86
CA ASN A 206 0.18 45.64 -7.05
C ASN A 206 0.46 47.14 -7.20
N PRO A 207 -0.09 47.77 -8.25
CA PRO A 207 0.27 49.13 -8.60
C PRO A 207 -0.29 50.18 -7.62
N PHE A 208 -1.28 49.81 -6.79
CA PHE A 208 -1.86 50.67 -5.74
C PHE A 208 -1.23 50.44 -4.36
N ALA A 209 -0.13 49.68 -4.27
CA ALA A 209 0.59 49.54 -3.03
C ALA A 209 1.10 50.91 -2.55
N ARG A 210 0.79 51.27 -1.30
CA ARG A 210 1.26 52.52 -0.70
C ARG A 210 2.77 52.45 -0.54
N SER A 211 3.49 53.33 -1.24
CA SER A 211 4.92 53.54 -1.04
C SER A 211 5.11 54.78 -0.19
N SER A 212 5.64 54.62 1.03
CA SER A 212 5.93 55.70 1.96
C SER A 212 7.43 55.98 2.08
N THR A 213 8.24 55.52 1.13
CA THR A 213 9.71 55.65 1.15
C THR A 213 10.18 57.09 1.31
N PHE A 214 9.45 58.07 0.77
CA PHE A 214 9.77 59.49 0.93
C PHE A 214 9.35 60.07 2.30
N THR A 215 8.26 59.56 2.89
CA THR A 215 7.65 60.14 4.11
C THR A 215 7.94 59.35 5.39
N ASN A 216 8.65 58.23 5.30
CA ASN A 216 9.00 57.41 6.46
C ASN A 216 10.01 58.13 7.37
N ASP A 217 10.04 57.72 8.64
CA ASP A 217 10.98 58.26 9.63
C ASP A 217 12.43 57.96 9.23
N ILE A 218 13.33 58.93 9.46
CA ILE A 218 14.76 58.83 9.09
C ILE A 218 15.51 57.72 9.83
N ARG A 219 14.92 57.21 10.90
CA ARG A 219 15.47 56.11 11.71
C ARG A 219 14.99 54.73 11.25
N ASP A 220 14.15 54.65 10.23
CA ASP A 220 13.68 53.39 9.68
C ASP A 220 14.82 52.67 8.94
N GLY A 221 15.35 51.61 9.56
CA GLY A 221 16.48 50.83 9.02
C GLY A 221 16.20 50.06 7.73
N ARG A 222 14.98 50.14 7.18
CA ARG A 222 14.62 49.56 5.88
C ARG A 222 14.76 50.57 4.72
N LEU A 223 15.18 51.79 5.00
CA LEU A 223 15.20 52.91 4.07
C LEU A 223 16.60 53.17 3.51
N ARG A 224 16.68 53.46 2.20
CA ARG A 224 17.83 54.12 1.58
C ARG A 224 17.48 55.59 1.39
N HIS A 225 17.86 56.46 2.33
CA HIS A 225 17.77 57.90 2.12
C HIS A 225 18.86 58.30 1.11
N SER A 226 18.49 58.53 -0.14
CA SER A 226 19.41 58.85 -1.24
C SER A 226 20.04 60.25 -1.15
N GLU A 227 20.00 60.91 0.01
CA GLU A 227 20.44 62.29 0.20
C GLU A 227 21.44 62.46 1.36
N GLY A 228 21.79 61.36 2.06
CA GLY A 228 22.72 61.37 3.19
C GLY A 228 24.12 60.85 2.85
N CYS A 229 24.62 61.09 1.64
CA CYS A 229 26.03 60.83 1.31
C CYS A 229 26.84 62.11 1.53
N ASP A 230 27.96 62.03 2.25
CA ASP A 230 28.95 63.10 2.22
C ASP A 230 29.55 63.23 0.79
N LEU A 231 30.25 64.33 0.55
CA LEU A 231 30.81 64.68 -0.76
C LEU A 231 31.78 63.65 -1.38
N MET A 232 32.11 62.56 -0.68
CA MET A 232 33.01 61.50 -1.18
C MET A 232 32.35 60.12 -1.32
N GLY A 233 31.07 59.96 -1.01
CA GLY A 233 30.26 58.85 -1.53
C GLY A 233 30.77 57.43 -1.26
N THR A 234 31.47 57.19 -0.15
CA THR A 234 31.93 55.85 0.25
C THR A 234 31.38 55.47 1.63
N GLU A 235 30.33 54.65 1.58
CA GLU A 235 29.71 53.84 2.63
C GLU A 235 29.12 54.53 3.87
N PRO A 236 27.79 54.42 4.12
CA PRO A 236 27.24 54.70 5.43
C PRO A 236 27.59 53.55 6.40
N HIS A 237 28.44 53.85 7.39
CA HIS A 237 28.66 52.99 8.56
C HIS A 237 27.39 52.87 9.41
N GLY A 238 26.50 51.96 9.03
CA GLY A 238 25.40 51.47 9.85
C GLY A 238 25.63 50.01 10.20
N MET A 239 25.83 49.70 11.48
CA MET A 239 26.04 48.34 11.99
C MET A 239 24.84 47.42 11.69
N GLY A 240 24.85 46.78 10.53
CA GLY A 240 24.01 45.63 10.20
C GLY A 240 24.90 44.40 10.03
N ARG A 241 25.08 43.62 11.09
CA ARG A 241 25.63 42.25 10.97
C ARG A 241 24.68 41.44 10.08
N ASP A 242 25.19 40.97 8.94
CA ASP A 242 24.50 40.06 8.03
C ASP A 242 24.12 38.76 8.76
N ARG A 243 22.85 38.65 9.14
CA ARG A 243 22.28 37.42 9.72
C ARG A 243 22.21 36.25 8.73
N ASN A 244 22.44 36.50 7.44
CA ASN A 244 22.41 35.46 6.41
C ASN A 244 23.80 34.81 6.17
N GLY A 245 24.90 35.49 6.53
CA GLY A 245 26.25 34.91 6.41
C GLY A 245 26.61 33.95 7.56
N ILE A 246 25.87 33.98 8.66
CA ILE A 246 26.07 33.10 9.82
C ILE A 246 25.36 31.74 9.62
N SER A 247 24.23 31.71 8.89
CA SER A 247 23.48 30.47 8.64
C SER A 247 24.15 29.55 7.61
N GLU A 248 24.83 30.10 6.60
CA GLU A 248 25.54 29.30 5.59
C GLU A 248 26.83 28.67 6.16
N LYS A 249 27.60 29.40 6.98
CA LYS A 249 28.78 28.82 7.64
C LYS A 249 28.45 27.78 8.71
N LEU A 250 27.38 27.97 9.49
CA LEU A 250 26.93 26.97 10.48
C LEU A 250 26.38 25.70 9.84
N THR A 251 25.88 25.75 8.59
CA THR A 251 25.41 24.56 7.87
C THR A 251 26.54 23.81 7.16
N GLU A 252 27.58 24.50 6.69
CA GLU A 252 28.81 23.88 6.16
C GLU A 252 29.64 23.19 7.26
N ASP A 253 29.77 23.80 8.44
CA ASP A 253 30.53 23.22 9.56
C ASP A 253 29.81 22.04 10.24
N PHE A 254 28.47 21.94 10.09
CA PHE A 254 27.69 20.80 10.61
C PHE A 254 27.77 19.55 9.69
N HIS A 255 28.06 19.73 8.39
CA HIS A 255 28.14 18.62 7.43
C HIS A 255 29.58 18.13 7.17
N SER A 256 30.61 18.85 7.65
CA SER A 256 32.02 18.49 7.46
C SER A 256 32.63 17.65 8.60
N GLY A 257 31.87 17.31 9.65
CA GLY A 257 32.28 16.34 10.67
C GLY A 257 33.48 16.76 11.52
N SER A 258 33.81 18.05 11.59
CA SER A 258 34.87 18.56 12.47
C SER A 258 34.33 18.91 13.86
N SER A 259 34.82 18.16 14.85
CA SER A 259 34.73 18.33 16.31
C SER A 259 34.10 19.63 16.87
N PHE A 260 33.11 19.46 17.75
CA PHE A 260 32.60 20.51 18.64
C PHE A 260 33.72 21.13 19.50
N PRO A 261 33.80 22.46 19.64
CA PRO A 261 34.64 23.09 20.65
C PRO A 261 34.00 22.93 22.03
N THR A 262 34.78 22.37 22.95
CA THR A 262 34.49 22.31 24.38
C THR A 262 34.28 23.71 24.97
N TRP A 263 33.15 23.90 25.63
CA TRP A 263 32.94 24.85 26.73
C TRP A 263 32.19 24.12 27.85
#